data_AF-A0A8X7TWR5-F1
#
_entry.id   AF-A0A8X7TWR5-F1
#
_cell.length_a   1.000
_cell.length_b   1.000
_cell.length_c   1.000
_cell.angle_alpha   90.00
_cell.angle_beta   90.00
_cell.angle_gamma   90.00
#
_symmetry.space_group_name_H-M   'P 1'
#
loop_
_entity.id
_entity.type
_entity.pdbx_description
1 polymer ?
#
loop_
_entity_poly.entity_id
_entity_poly.type
_entity_poly.pdbx_seq_one_letter_code
_entity_poly.pdbx_strand_id
1 'polypeptide(L)'
;MYKFIGDIKANTENPVLRGEQEAQVGKGSRGDVTILPTIVINNKQPRGERSKDVLLERSVVLKDLCSGFSETTEPHICLNKQADIETNECLQNNGGCWEDKTINITACRATFRGRVCQCPVVHGVKFLGEVTASTYPLAKRATYKQKI
;
A
#
# COMPACT_ATOMS: atom_id res chain seq x y z
N MET A 1 -19.56 -31.97 15.04
CA MET A 1 -18.45 -32.94 15.19
C MET A 1 -17.22 -32.33 14.51
N TYR A 2 -16.27 -31.83 15.28
CA TYR A 2 -15.12 -31.09 14.74
C TYR A 2 -14.11 -32.07 14.13
N LYS A 3 -13.98 -32.01 12.80
CA LYS A 3 -13.14 -32.89 11.98
C LYS A 3 -11.69 -32.38 11.94
N PHE A 4 -11.13 -31.99 13.09
CA PHE A 4 -9.85 -31.26 13.15
C PHE A 4 -8.77 -31.91 14.01
N ILE A 5 -9.10 -32.90 14.85
CA ILE A 5 -8.14 -33.44 15.84
C ILE A 5 -7.38 -34.68 15.30
N GLY A 6 -7.86 -35.33 14.23
CA GLY A 6 -7.28 -36.58 13.74
C GLY A 6 -7.48 -37.74 14.72
N ASP A 7 -6.82 -38.87 14.46
CA ASP A 7 -6.83 -40.02 15.36
C ASP A 7 -5.78 -39.83 16.48
N ILE A 8 -6.23 -39.72 17.73
CA ILE A 8 -5.38 -39.54 18.91
C ILE A 8 -4.46 -40.73 19.21
N LYS A 9 -4.69 -41.89 18.58
CA LYS A 9 -3.87 -43.10 18.73
C LYS A 9 -2.85 -43.28 17.62
N ALA A 10 -2.92 -42.49 16.55
CA ALA A 10 -1.97 -42.57 15.46
C ALA A 10 -0.65 -41.90 15.87
N ASN A 11 0.42 -42.69 16.03
CA ASN A 11 1.79 -42.16 16.21
C ASN A 11 2.43 -41.85 14.85
N THR A 12 1.68 -41.13 14.02
CA THR A 12 2.09 -40.71 12.70
C THR A 12 1.98 -39.22 12.62
N GLU A 13 2.75 -38.65 11.72
CA GLU A 13 2.75 -37.22 11.54
C GLU A 13 1.41 -36.67 11.05
N ASN A 14 1.01 -35.54 11.63
CA ASN A 14 -0.16 -34.79 11.17
C ASN A 14 0.29 -33.66 10.23
N PRO A 15 -0.06 -33.72 8.93
CA PRO A 15 0.36 -32.72 7.96
C PRO A 15 -0.17 -31.32 8.26
N VAL A 16 -1.34 -31.20 8.93
CA VAL A 16 -1.91 -29.91 9.33
C VAL A 16 -1.06 -29.30 10.45
N LEU A 17 -0.76 -30.06 11.50
CA LEU A 17 0.07 -29.56 12.61
C LEU A 17 1.47 -29.18 12.16
N ARG A 18 2.08 -29.99 11.27
CA ARG A 18 3.37 -29.64 10.66
C ARG A 18 3.28 -28.33 9.88
N GLY A 19 2.25 -28.16 9.04
CA GLY A 19 2.05 -26.93 8.27
C GLY A 19 1.89 -25.69 9.16
N GLU A 20 1.11 -25.80 10.24
CA GLU A 20 0.94 -24.72 11.23
C GLU A 20 2.26 -24.38 11.93
N GLN A 21 3.05 -25.39 12.30
CA GLN A 21 4.35 -25.18 12.94
C GLN A 21 5.36 -24.53 11.99
N GLU A 22 5.45 -24.99 10.75
CA GLU A 22 6.29 -24.39 9.70
C GLU A 22 5.90 -22.95 9.36
N ALA A 23 4.60 -22.61 9.47
CA ALA A 23 4.13 -21.25 9.25
C ALA A 23 4.59 -20.28 10.37
N GLN A 24 4.70 -20.79 11.60
CA GLN A 24 5.15 -20.05 12.77
C GLN A 24 6.67 -19.87 12.84
N VAL A 25 7.46 -20.77 12.24
CA VAL A 25 8.92 -20.65 12.15
C VAL A 25 9.32 -19.43 11.30
N GLY A 26 10.19 -18.58 11.84
CA GLY A 26 10.72 -17.38 11.22
C GLY A 26 11.41 -17.64 9.88
N LYS A 27 11.31 -16.67 8.95
CA LYS A 27 11.88 -16.76 7.61
C LYS A 27 12.60 -15.46 7.26
N GLY A 28 13.85 -15.53 6.83
CA GLY A 28 14.66 -14.35 6.51
C GLY A 28 14.85 -13.45 7.73
N SER A 29 14.46 -12.18 7.62
CA SER A 29 14.52 -11.20 8.72
C SER A 29 13.37 -11.30 9.73
N ARG A 30 12.39 -12.19 9.50
CA ARG A 30 11.22 -12.39 10.37
C ARG A 30 11.57 -13.41 11.47
N GLY A 31 11.38 -13.04 12.73
CA GLY A 31 11.47 -13.98 13.86
C GLY A 31 10.27 -14.93 13.95
N ASP A 32 10.39 -15.94 14.80
CA ASP A 32 9.32 -16.90 15.06
C ASP A 32 8.06 -16.23 15.62
N VAL A 33 6.90 -16.80 15.29
CA VAL A 33 5.62 -16.44 15.89
C VAL A 33 5.47 -17.23 17.19
N THR A 34 5.64 -16.57 18.33
CA THR A 34 5.59 -17.22 19.65
C THR A 34 4.34 -16.85 20.46
N ILE A 35 3.57 -15.86 20.02
CA ILE A 35 2.36 -15.38 20.69
C ILE A 35 1.22 -15.35 19.67
N LEU A 36 0.04 -15.86 20.04
CA LEU A 36 -1.16 -15.81 19.22
C LEU A 36 -2.24 -14.95 19.90
N PRO A 37 -3.03 -14.17 19.14
CA PRO A 37 -2.98 -14.01 17.69
C PRO A 37 -1.85 -13.07 17.21
N THR A 38 -1.13 -13.47 16.16
CA THR A 38 -0.14 -12.62 15.44
C THR A 38 -0.51 -12.53 13.96
N ILE A 39 -0.53 -11.32 13.42
CA ILE A 39 -0.70 -11.08 11.99
C ILE A 39 0.68 -10.89 11.34
N VAL A 40 0.87 -11.49 10.17
CA VAL A 40 2.08 -11.33 9.35
C VAL A 40 1.68 -10.81 7.98
N ILE A 41 2.23 -9.67 7.57
CA ILE A 41 1.99 -9.04 6.26
C ILE A 41 3.35 -8.77 5.62
N ASN A 42 3.54 -9.18 4.36
CA ASN A 42 4.79 -8.98 3.60
C ASN A 42 6.05 -9.50 4.34
N ASN A 43 5.94 -10.66 4.99
CA ASN A 43 6.99 -11.26 5.85
C ASN A 43 7.45 -10.35 7.01
N LYS A 44 6.63 -9.36 7.39
CA LYS A 44 6.84 -8.52 8.56
C LYS A 44 5.72 -8.73 9.55
N GLN A 45 6.07 -8.67 10.82
CA GLN A 45 5.08 -8.55 11.88
C GLN A 45 4.87 -7.05 12.11
N PRO A 46 3.63 -6.53 11.98
CA PRO A 46 3.31 -5.17 12.36
C PRO A 46 3.62 -5.02 13.84
N ARG A 47 4.77 -4.44 14.19
CA ARG A 47 5.14 -4.17 15.58
C ARG A 47 4.98 -2.67 15.77
N GLY A 48 3.90 -2.28 16.45
CA GLY A 48 3.66 -0.88 16.79
C GLY A 48 4.87 -0.29 17.54
N GLU A 49 5.15 0.99 17.30
CA GLU A 49 6.32 1.68 17.86
C GLU A 49 6.27 1.78 19.40
N ARG A 50 5.10 1.55 20.01
CA ARG A 50 4.93 1.32 21.45
C ARG A 50 3.80 0.34 21.72
N SER A 51 4.01 -0.46 22.77
CA SER A 51 3.01 -1.21 23.57
C SER A 51 2.90 -2.69 23.28
N LYS A 52 3.01 -3.45 24.38
CA LYS A 52 2.98 -4.90 24.52
C LYS A 52 1.58 -5.51 24.30
N ASP A 53 0.63 -4.71 23.83
CA ASP A 53 -0.75 -5.11 23.58
C ASP A 53 -1.14 -4.56 22.20
N VAL A 54 -0.94 -5.39 21.18
CA VAL A 54 -1.28 -5.04 19.80
C VAL A 54 -2.79 -5.12 19.67
N LEU A 55 -3.48 -4.02 19.97
CA LEU A 55 -4.67 -3.70 19.21
C LEU A 55 -4.17 -3.44 17.78
N LEU A 56 -4.49 -4.37 16.88
CA LEU A 56 -4.27 -4.26 15.44
C LEU A 56 -5.10 -3.08 14.93
N GLU A 57 -4.60 -1.86 15.13
CA GLU A 57 -5.30 -0.68 14.68
C GLU A 57 -5.51 -0.78 13.18
N ARG A 58 -6.75 -0.56 12.74
CA ARG A 58 -7.15 -0.71 11.35
C ARG A 58 -6.24 0.07 10.40
N SER A 59 -5.81 1.26 10.81
CA SER A 59 -4.90 2.13 10.07
C SER A 59 -3.52 1.48 9.87
N VAL A 60 -2.95 0.86 10.91
CA VAL A 60 -1.64 0.18 10.87
C VAL A 60 -1.68 -1.04 9.97
N VAL A 61 -2.71 -1.88 10.12
CA VAL A 61 -2.89 -3.07 9.26
C VAL A 61 -3.04 -2.67 7.79
N LEU A 62 -3.83 -1.63 7.52
CA LEU A 62 -4.00 -1.12 6.16
C LEU A 62 -2.71 -0.52 5.61
N LYS A 63 -1.92 0.20 6.41
CA LYS A 63 -0.61 0.73 5.98
C LYS A 63 0.34 -0.41 5.59
N ASP A 64 0.44 -1.44 6.41
CA ASP A 64 1.31 -2.58 6.11
C ASP A 64 0.85 -3.34 4.86
N LEU A 65 -0.46 -3.49 4.67
CA LEU A 65 -1.02 -4.09 3.46
C LEU A 65 -0.72 -3.24 2.22
N CYS A 66 -0.99 -1.94 2.29
CA CYS A 66 -0.77 -0.98 1.19
C CYS A 66 0.72 -0.88 0.83
N SER A 67 1.63 -1.10 1.79
CA SER A 67 3.07 -1.15 1.54
C SER A 67 3.52 -2.31 0.62
N GLY A 68 2.67 -3.34 0.45
CA GLY A 68 2.96 -4.48 -0.41
C GLY A 68 2.75 -4.21 -1.90
N PHE A 69 2.02 -3.14 -2.25
CA PHE A 69 1.77 -2.79 -3.64
C PHE A 69 2.95 -2.00 -4.24
N SER A 70 3.21 -2.24 -5.52
CA SER A 70 4.09 -1.37 -6.30
C SER A 70 3.47 0.02 -6.42
N GLU A 71 4.30 1.05 -6.52
CA GLU A 71 3.82 2.42 -6.67
C GLU A 71 2.89 2.52 -7.89
N THR A 72 1.78 3.23 -7.73
CA THR A 72 0.69 3.39 -8.71
C THR A 72 -0.22 2.19 -8.95
N THR A 73 0.07 1.04 -8.33
CA THR A 73 -0.77 -0.17 -8.40
C THR A 73 -1.64 -0.36 -7.16
N GLU A 74 -1.59 0.59 -6.23
CA GLU A 74 -2.31 0.51 -4.98
C GLU A 74 -3.84 0.64 -5.20
N PRO A 75 -4.66 -0.14 -4.49
CA PRO A 75 -6.11 0.02 -4.55
C PRO A 75 -6.55 1.39 -4.00
N HIS A 76 -7.73 1.87 -4.43
CA HIS A 76 -8.27 3.17 -3.99
C HIS A 76 -8.33 3.36 -2.46
N ILE A 77 -8.49 2.28 -1.68
CA ILE A 77 -8.50 2.35 -0.21
C ILE A 77 -7.16 2.82 0.37
N CYS A 78 -6.05 2.53 -0.32
CA CYS A 78 -4.70 2.96 0.06
C CYS A 78 -4.44 4.45 -0.25
N LEU A 79 -5.29 5.05 -1.08
CA LEU A 79 -5.21 6.44 -1.51
C LEU A 79 -6.27 7.30 -0.79
N ASN A 80 -6.96 6.74 0.19
CA ASN A 80 -8.04 7.40 0.89
C ASN A 80 -7.49 8.34 1.99
N LYS A 81 -7.81 9.62 1.85
CA LYS A 81 -7.40 10.69 2.78
C LYS A 81 -7.98 10.57 4.18
N GLN A 82 -9.16 9.98 4.33
CA GLN A 82 -9.87 9.88 5.61
C GLN A 82 -9.29 8.85 6.58
N ALA A 83 -8.38 7.99 6.11
CA ALA A 83 -7.83 6.90 6.91
C ALA A 83 -6.37 7.13 7.38
N ASP A 84 -5.82 8.32 7.11
CA ASP A 84 -4.40 8.66 7.38
C ASP A 84 -3.40 7.62 6.82
N ILE A 85 -3.76 6.97 5.71
CA ILE A 85 -2.96 5.90 5.07
C ILE A 85 -1.93 6.50 4.10
N GLU A 86 -2.31 7.53 3.34
CA GLU A 86 -1.46 8.22 2.37
C GLU A 86 -0.77 9.47 2.97
N THR A 87 0.34 9.92 2.37
CA THR A 87 1.18 11.02 2.92
C THR A 87 0.63 12.42 2.61
N ASN A 88 -0.43 12.53 1.81
CA ASN A 88 -1.16 13.75 1.49
C ASN A 88 -0.30 14.86 0.83
N GLU A 89 0.74 14.48 0.09
CA GLU A 89 1.72 15.43 -0.46
C GLU A 89 1.12 16.42 -1.48
N CYS A 90 -0.03 16.09 -2.09
CA CYS A 90 -0.72 17.01 -3.00
C CYS A 90 -1.45 18.16 -2.27
N LEU A 91 -1.64 18.11 -0.95
CA LEU A 91 -2.31 19.19 -0.20
C LEU A 91 -1.45 20.46 -0.10
N GLN A 92 -0.13 20.31 -0.05
CA GLN A 92 0.80 21.42 0.06
C GLN A 92 1.37 21.77 -1.31
N ASN A 93 1.07 22.97 -1.82
CA ASN A 93 1.57 23.48 -3.10
C ASN A 93 1.35 22.51 -4.29
N ASN A 94 0.25 21.74 -4.27
CA ASN A 94 -0.06 20.70 -5.25
C ASN A 94 1.08 19.67 -5.46
N GLY A 95 1.89 19.43 -4.42
CA GLY A 95 3.10 18.62 -4.54
C GLY A 95 4.13 19.19 -5.52
N GLY A 96 4.04 20.45 -5.92
CA GLY A 96 4.86 21.00 -7.00
C GLY A 96 4.53 20.41 -8.39
N CYS A 97 3.39 19.74 -8.54
CA CYS A 97 2.85 19.36 -9.84
C CYS A 97 2.04 20.52 -10.44
N TRP A 98 1.85 20.47 -11.76
CA TRP A 98 1.01 21.41 -12.48
C TRP A 98 -0.45 21.29 -12.05
N GLU A 99 -1.10 22.45 -11.96
CA GLU A 99 -2.53 22.58 -11.76
C GLU A 99 -3.06 23.72 -12.60
N ASP A 100 -4.28 23.54 -13.12
CA ASP A 100 -5.10 24.59 -13.66
C ASP A 100 -6.24 24.86 -12.68
N LYS A 101 -6.09 25.94 -11.91
CA LYS A 101 -7.07 26.39 -10.91
C LYS A 101 -8.36 26.90 -11.54
N THR A 102 -8.37 27.26 -12.82
CA THR A 102 -9.56 27.82 -13.47
C THR A 102 -10.60 26.74 -13.79
N ILE A 103 -10.13 25.51 -14.01
CA ILE A 103 -10.96 24.35 -14.37
C ILE A 103 -10.81 23.17 -13.38
N ASN A 104 -10.15 23.39 -12.24
CA ASN A 104 -9.90 22.40 -11.18
C ASN A 104 -9.27 21.09 -11.69
N ILE A 105 -8.32 21.20 -12.62
CA ILE A 105 -7.58 20.05 -13.14
C ILE A 105 -6.17 20.07 -12.52
N THR A 106 -5.73 18.92 -11.99
CA THR A 106 -4.40 18.77 -11.42
C THR A 106 -3.68 17.56 -12.00
N ALA A 107 -2.35 17.66 -12.12
CA ALA A 107 -1.47 16.54 -12.41
C ALA A 107 -0.98 15.83 -11.14
N CYS A 108 -1.30 16.32 -9.93
CA CYS A 108 -0.87 15.67 -8.71
C CYS A 108 -1.77 14.49 -8.36
N ARG A 109 -1.19 13.30 -8.27
CA ARG A 109 -1.87 12.11 -7.73
C ARG A 109 -1.09 11.58 -6.53
N ALA A 110 -1.75 11.55 -5.37
CA ALA A 110 -1.21 10.91 -4.18
C ALA A 110 -0.98 9.41 -4.41
N THR A 111 0.05 8.85 -3.77
CA THR A 111 0.35 7.42 -3.71
C THR A 111 0.57 7.02 -2.25
N PHE A 112 0.63 5.71 -1.96
CA PHE A 112 0.94 5.27 -0.60
C PHE A 112 2.34 5.73 -0.14
N ARG A 113 3.27 5.85 -1.10
CA ARG A 113 4.69 6.18 -0.86
C ARG A 113 5.02 7.66 -1.07
N GLY A 114 4.03 8.49 -1.41
CA GLY A 114 4.25 9.89 -1.73
C GLY A 114 3.23 10.43 -2.73
N ARG A 115 3.72 10.88 -3.88
CA ARG A 115 2.91 11.35 -5.00
C ARG A 115 3.61 11.13 -6.33
N VAL A 116 2.82 11.21 -7.39
CA VAL A 116 3.32 11.33 -8.77
C VAL A 116 2.70 12.53 -9.46
N CYS A 117 3.48 13.19 -10.33
CA CYS A 117 2.96 14.20 -11.25
C CYS A 117 2.61 13.52 -12.58
N GLN A 118 1.34 13.23 -12.81
CA GLN A 118 0.83 12.61 -14.03
C GLN A 118 -0.26 13.48 -14.65
N CYS A 119 -0.06 13.91 -15.90
CA CYS A 119 -1.08 14.68 -16.62
C CYS A 119 -2.38 13.86 -16.77
N PRO A 120 -3.54 14.45 -16.42
CA PRO A 120 -4.82 13.76 -16.50
C PRO A 120 -5.35 13.69 -17.94
N VAL A 121 -6.35 12.82 -18.13
CA VAL A 121 -7.20 12.81 -19.33
C VAL A 121 -8.59 13.25 -18.93
N VAL A 122 -9.07 14.37 -19.47
CA VAL A 122 -10.37 14.96 -19.08
C VAL A 122 -11.18 15.23 -20.34
N HIS A 123 -12.42 14.74 -20.40
CA HIS A 123 -13.31 14.90 -21.56
C HIS A 123 -12.67 14.53 -22.92
N GLY A 124 -11.99 13.38 -22.99
CA GLY A 124 -11.35 12.90 -24.23
C GLY A 124 -10.09 13.68 -24.63
N VAL A 125 -9.54 14.46 -23.70
CA VAL A 125 -8.34 15.23 -23.94
C VAL A 125 -7.22 14.73 -23.07
N LYS A 126 -6.07 14.44 -23.68
CA LYS A 126 -4.81 14.22 -22.96
C LYS A 126 -4.03 15.53 -22.82
N PHE A 127 -3.68 15.87 -21.58
CA PHE A 127 -2.72 16.93 -21.28
C PHE A 127 -1.29 16.36 -21.38
N LEU A 128 -0.34 17.15 -21.87
CA LEU A 128 1.06 16.75 -22.02
C LEU A 128 1.96 17.72 -21.25
N GLY A 129 2.93 17.20 -20.51
CA GLY A 129 3.93 18.00 -19.80
C GLY A 129 5.15 18.31 -20.66
N GLU A 130 5.87 19.40 -20.36
CA GLU A 130 7.15 19.70 -21.01
C GLU A 130 8.25 18.70 -20.57
N VAL A 131 9.00 18.15 -21.54
CA VAL A 131 10.08 17.20 -21.28
C VAL A 131 11.41 17.94 -21.18
N THR A 132 11.75 18.49 -20.01
CA THR A 132 13.13 18.95 -19.74
C THR A 132 13.95 17.80 -19.17
N ALA A 133 15.23 17.71 -19.54
CA ALA A 133 16.16 16.57 -19.40
C ALA A 133 16.47 16.04 -17.97
N SER A 134 15.47 15.81 -17.13
CA SER A 134 15.57 15.15 -15.83
C SER A 134 14.47 14.09 -15.68
N THR A 135 14.74 12.88 -16.17
CA THR A 135 14.19 11.54 -15.80
C THR A 135 12.69 11.29 -15.50
N TYR A 136 11.80 12.28 -15.56
CA TYR A 136 10.35 12.10 -15.48
C TYR A 136 9.70 13.15 -16.39
N PRO A 137 8.64 12.82 -17.17
CA PRO A 137 7.89 13.84 -17.90
C PRO A 137 7.25 14.77 -16.86
N LEU A 138 7.92 15.89 -16.59
CA LEU A 138 7.51 16.81 -15.55
C LEU A 138 6.26 17.52 -16.04
N ALA A 139 5.10 17.01 -15.62
CA ALA A 139 3.86 17.76 -15.55
C ALA A 139 3.99 18.90 -14.51
N LYS A 140 5.02 19.74 -14.61
CA LYS A 140 5.20 21.01 -13.88
C LYS A 140 4.66 22.19 -14.70
N ARG A 141 4.65 22.03 -16.03
CA ARG A 141 3.91 22.86 -16.99
C ARG A 141 3.22 21.91 -17.96
N ALA A 142 1.92 22.08 -18.15
CA ALA A 142 1.17 21.37 -19.19
C ALA A 142 0.61 22.37 -20.21
N THR A 143 0.68 22.00 -21.48
CA THR A 143 0.08 22.75 -22.60
C THR A 143 -0.96 21.88 -23.31
N TYR A 144 -2.09 22.51 -23.71
CA TYR A 144 -3.19 21.93 -24.51
C TYR A 144 -2.64 21.24 -25.79
N LYS A 145 -3.24 20.23 -26.42
CA LYS A 145 -4.34 19.29 -26.14
C LYS A 145 -4.37 18.30 -27.32
N GLN A 146 -3.99 17.04 -27.12
CA GLN A 146 -4.31 16.02 -28.13
C GLN A 146 -5.71 15.48 -27.82
N LYS A 147 -6.66 15.70 -28.74
CA LYS A 147 -7.99 15.08 -28.68
C LYS A 147 -7.81 13.60 -29.02
N ILE A 148 -8.26 12.72 -28.13
CA ILE A 148 -8.29 11.28 -28.33
C ILE A 148 -9.58 10.92 -29.07
#